data_AF-A0A1H1SPL5-F1
#
_entry.id   AF-A0A1H1SPL5-F1
#
_cell.length_a   1.000
_cell.length_b   1.000
_cell.length_c   1.000
_cell.angle_alpha   90.00
_cell.angle_beta   90.00
_cell.angle_gamma   90.00
#
_symmetry.space_group_name_H-M   'P 1'
#
loop_
_entity.id
_entity.type
_entity.pdbx_description
1 polymer ?
#
loop_
_entity_poly.entity_id
_entity_poly.type
_entity_poly.pdbx_seq_one_letter_code
_entity_poly.pdbx_strand_id
1 'polypeptide(L)'
;MSNLSRRGFLQMSGAAVGGTVVGGPALAAPAAHAAGTPSAPVASPALTPAASRPGVEPDAATAATWWPPQRQVWTPIGWKGHLFRFNVFYNGMLMCEPGPAWMTKDNVAGYQGRGMQLQFLPPDFHGNIASPPTHRRYLWQDDLGIGEQRWNADSAAPLLETYWRLPQGVVVRQSVFGHLGGGGDYQQESDPLYAWVRLDVVHVDEVRAPQTLPFVVRMARRHLQFRDGYADENGVTLEYEPDNAAMPGRMRVAPGFGVGPNRSVQVEHLDGTVRMGTVPLPADRSSSPRPPRRGCTT
;
A
#
# COMPACT_ATOMS: atom_id res chain seq x y z
N MET A 1 -5.10 -41.39 17.85
CA MET A 1 -3.92 -42.01 17.21
C MET A 1 -4.22 -42.17 15.73
N SER A 2 -3.50 -41.45 14.88
CA SER A 2 -2.94 -41.91 13.60
C SER A 2 -2.58 -40.68 12.77
N ASN A 3 -1.26 -40.51 12.66
CA ASN A 3 -0.58 -39.46 11.90
C ASN A 3 -0.75 -39.71 10.41
N LEU A 4 -1.26 -38.74 9.66
CA LEU A 4 -1.13 -38.71 8.20
C LEU A 4 -0.02 -37.73 7.84
N SER A 5 1.12 -38.33 7.49
CA SER A 5 2.36 -37.68 7.06
C SER A 5 2.18 -36.98 5.71
N ARG A 6 2.47 -35.68 5.69
CA ARG A 6 2.63 -34.87 4.48
C ARG A 6 3.99 -35.17 3.85
N ARG A 7 4.05 -36.08 2.88
CA ARG A 7 5.14 -36.20 1.90
C ARG A 7 4.70 -37.16 0.80
N GLY A 8 4.49 -36.64 -0.40
CA GLY A 8 4.23 -37.45 -1.59
C GLY A 8 3.21 -36.83 -2.52
N PHE A 9 3.54 -35.68 -3.12
CA PHE A 9 2.88 -35.26 -4.36
C PHE A 9 3.81 -34.32 -5.14
N LEU A 10 4.86 -34.90 -5.73
CA LEU A 10 5.70 -34.29 -6.76
C LEU A 10 6.33 -35.42 -7.56
N GLN A 11 5.61 -35.93 -8.57
CA GLN A 11 6.18 -36.60 -9.72
C GLN A 11 5.10 -36.83 -10.81
N MET A 12 5.55 -36.67 -12.06
CA MET A 12 4.87 -36.95 -13.34
C MET A 12 3.91 -35.82 -13.82
N SER A 13 3.98 -35.29 -15.04
CA SER A 13 4.59 -35.79 -16.30
C SER A 13 4.93 -34.61 -17.21
N GLY A 14 6.06 -34.69 -17.91
CA GLY A 14 6.29 -33.87 -19.09
C GLY A 14 5.49 -34.38 -20.28
N ALA A 15 5.02 -33.47 -21.12
CA ALA A 15 4.68 -33.74 -22.50
C ALA A 15 5.04 -32.51 -23.33
N ALA A 16 6.02 -32.68 -24.21
CA ALA A 16 6.35 -31.73 -25.24
C ALA A 16 5.24 -31.71 -26.29
N VAL A 17 4.82 -30.52 -26.72
CA VAL A 17 4.03 -30.35 -27.94
C VAL A 17 4.83 -29.45 -28.87
N GLY A 18 5.39 -30.07 -29.90
CA GLY A 18 6.03 -29.38 -31.02
C GLY A 18 4.99 -28.74 -31.93
N GLY A 19 5.20 -27.47 -32.25
CA GLY A 19 4.45 -26.73 -33.26
C GLY A 19 5.40 -26.31 -34.38
N THR A 20 5.31 -27.01 -35.51
CA THR A 20 5.92 -26.66 -36.80
C THR A 20 5.33 -25.35 -37.35
N VAL A 21 6.19 -24.38 -37.67
CA VAL A 21 5.82 -23.18 -38.44
C VAL A 21 6.17 -23.44 -39.91
N VAL A 22 5.15 -23.46 -40.76
CA VAL A 22 5.28 -23.55 -42.23
C VAL A 22 5.52 -22.14 -42.79
N GLY A 23 6.52 -22.01 -43.65
CA GLY A 23 6.96 -20.76 -44.25
C GLY A 23 6.05 -20.19 -45.34
N GLY A 24 6.25 -18.90 -45.60
CA GLY A 24 5.70 -18.13 -46.71
C GLY A 24 6.57 -16.89 -46.96
N PRO A 25 6.60 -16.34 -48.19
CA PRO A 25 7.85 -15.95 -48.83
C PRO A 25 8.31 -14.51 -48.55
N ALA A 26 9.62 -14.36 -48.69
CA ALA A 26 10.35 -13.09 -48.69
C ALA A 26 9.97 -12.23 -49.90
N LEU A 27 9.66 -10.96 -49.64
CA LEU A 27 9.66 -9.90 -50.65
C LEU A 27 10.83 -8.97 -50.36
N ALA A 28 11.73 -8.89 -51.33
CA ALA A 28 12.88 -8.02 -51.35
C ALA A 28 12.45 -6.55 -51.53
N ALA A 29 13.13 -5.64 -50.83
CA ALA A 29 13.09 -4.20 -51.09
C ALA A 29 14.53 -3.66 -51.17
N PRO A 30 14.78 -2.63 -51.97
CA PRO A 30 16.08 -2.34 -52.56
C PRO A 30 17.05 -1.58 -51.63
N ALA A 31 18.32 -1.61 -52.02
CA ALA A 31 19.42 -0.99 -51.33
C ALA A 31 19.49 0.55 -51.51
N ALA A 32 19.83 1.19 -50.38
CA ALA A 32 20.78 2.28 -50.21
C ALA A 32 20.60 3.62 -50.96
N HIS A 33 20.23 4.64 -50.19
CA HIS A 33 20.87 5.96 -50.27
C HIS A 33 21.47 6.33 -48.91
N ALA A 34 22.75 6.68 -48.95
CA ALA A 34 23.58 7.03 -47.81
C ALA A 34 23.30 8.44 -47.32
N ALA A 35 23.09 8.61 -46.02
CA ALA A 35 23.29 9.88 -45.32
C ALA A 35 23.41 9.68 -43.81
N GLY A 36 24.54 10.11 -43.25
CA GLY A 36 24.69 10.55 -41.86
C GLY A 36 24.68 9.46 -40.78
N THR A 37 25.86 9.09 -40.29
CA THR A 37 26.03 8.34 -39.04
C THR A 37 25.50 9.14 -37.85
N PRO A 38 24.44 8.74 -37.15
CA PRO A 38 24.13 9.28 -35.83
C PRO A 38 24.99 8.53 -34.81
N SER A 39 25.79 9.27 -34.03
CA SER A 39 26.50 8.71 -32.88
C SER A 39 25.52 7.94 -31.99
N ALA A 40 25.82 6.66 -31.76
CA ALA A 40 25.00 5.80 -30.91
C ALA A 40 24.90 6.37 -29.49
N PRO A 41 23.72 6.32 -28.85
CA PRO A 41 23.59 6.64 -27.43
C PRO A 41 24.44 5.63 -26.63
N VAL A 42 25.28 6.15 -25.75
CA VAL A 42 26.03 5.34 -24.76
C VAL A 42 25.00 4.61 -23.91
N ALA A 43 24.78 3.34 -24.22
CA ALA A 43 23.94 2.46 -23.43
C ALA A 43 24.53 2.38 -22.03
N SER A 44 23.75 2.79 -21.02
CA SER A 44 24.05 2.43 -19.64
C SER A 44 24.14 0.91 -19.54
N PRO A 45 25.15 0.35 -18.86
CA PRO A 45 25.27 -1.10 -18.74
C PRO A 45 24.04 -1.61 -18.00
N ALA A 46 23.19 -2.36 -18.71
CA ALA A 46 22.16 -3.16 -18.09
C ALA A 46 22.87 -4.17 -17.18
N LEU A 47 22.68 -4.03 -15.86
CA LEU A 47 23.11 -4.99 -14.87
C LEU A 47 22.48 -6.34 -15.24
N THR A 48 23.26 -7.18 -15.90
CA THR A 48 22.88 -8.55 -16.21
C THR A 48 22.85 -9.28 -14.86
N PRO A 49 21.75 -9.95 -14.48
CA PRO A 49 21.74 -10.77 -13.27
C PRO A 49 22.89 -11.77 -13.38
N ALA A 50 23.77 -11.79 -12.37
CA ALA A 50 24.83 -12.77 -12.30
C ALA A 50 24.17 -14.15 -12.36
N ALA A 51 24.40 -14.89 -13.46
CA ALA A 51 23.90 -16.23 -13.60
C ALA A 51 24.42 -17.05 -12.42
N SER A 52 23.51 -17.59 -11.61
CA SER A 52 23.84 -18.47 -10.51
C SER A 52 24.64 -19.66 -11.05
N ARG A 53 25.81 -19.93 -10.45
CA ARG A 53 26.60 -21.11 -10.82
C ARG A 53 25.73 -22.36 -10.58
N PRO A 54 25.63 -23.28 -11.57
CA PRO A 54 24.90 -24.52 -11.36
C PRO A 54 25.51 -25.29 -10.16
N GLY A 55 24.67 -25.61 -9.18
CA GLY A 55 25.07 -26.41 -8.00
C GLY A 55 25.39 -25.63 -6.72
N VAL A 56 25.30 -24.30 -6.71
CA VAL A 56 25.45 -23.49 -5.48
C VAL A 56 24.08 -22.95 -5.06
N GLU A 57 23.68 -23.21 -3.81
CA GLU A 57 22.49 -22.61 -3.23
C GLU A 57 22.65 -21.07 -3.22
N PRO A 58 21.72 -20.33 -3.84
CA PRO A 58 21.85 -18.87 -3.91
C PRO A 58 21.64 -18.22 -2.55
N ASP A 59 22.44 -17.20 -2.25
CA ASP A 59 22.29 -16.44 -1.02
C ASP A 59 21.02 -15.58 -1.01
N ALA A 60 20.67 -15.04 0.16
CA ALA A 60 19.47 -14.22 0.33
C ALA A 60 19.47 -12.98 -0.59
N ALA A 61 20.64 -12.42 -0.90
CA ALA A 61 20.77 -11.27 -1.80
C ALA A 61 20.40 -11.65 -3.24
N THR A 62 20.89 -12.79 -3.71
CA THR A 62 20.56 -13.34 -5.04
C THR A 62 19.08 -13.72 -5.11
N ALA A 63 18.57 -14.40 -4.08
CA ALA A 63 17.17 -14.81 -3.99
C ALA A 63 16.21 -13.61 -4.01
N ALA A 64 16.58 -12.48 -3.39
CA ALA A 64 15.79 -11.26 -3.39
C ALA A 64 15.60 -10.65 -4.80
N THR A 65 16.50 -10.95 -5.75
CA THR A 65 16.37 -10.44 -7.13
C THR A 65 15.43 -11.28 -8.02
N TRP A 66 15.03 -12.47 -7.59
CA TRP A 66 14.21 -13.37 -8.41
C TRP A 66 12.75 -12.98 -8.43
N TRP A 67 12.30 -12.27 -7.41
CA TRP A 67 10.91 -11.90 -7.26
C TRP A 67 10.72 -10.48 -7.76
N PRO A 68 9.86 -10.25 -8.77
CA PRO A 68 9.45 -8.89 -9.08
C PRO A 68 8.76 -8.26 -7.86
N PRO A 69 8.74 -6.93 -7.75
CA PRO A 69 7.96 -6.25 -6.72
C PRO A 69 6.52 -6.79 -6.69
N GLN A 70 6.08 -7.20 -5.50
CA GLN A 70 4.72 -7.67 -5.34
C GLN A 70 3.74 -6.52 -5.58
N ARG A 71 2.73 -6.78 -6.40
CA ARG A 71 1.63 -5.85 -6.66
C ARG A 71 0.53 -6.06 -5.61
N GLN A 72 -0.26 -5.02 -5.37
CA GLN A 72 -1.45 -5.12 -4.50
C GLN A 72 -1.11 -5.57 -3.08
N VAL A 73 0.01 -5.14 -2.51
CA VAL A 73 0.36 -5.56 -1.14
C VAL A 73 -0.55 -4.83 -0.15
N TRP A 74 -1.14 -5.59 0.76
CA TRP A 74 -1.84 -5.07 1.93
C TRP A 74 -1.29 -5.70 3.20
N THR A 75 -1.09 -4.87 4.21
CA THR A 75 -0.66 -5.33 5.53
C THR A 75 -1.80 -5.14 6.52
N PRO A 76 -2.32 -6.22 7.12
CA PRO A 76 -3.36 -6.11 8.13
C PRO A 76 -2.80 -5.61 9.47
N ILE A 77 -3.42 -4.57 10.00
CA ILE A 77 -3.17 -4.00 11.33
C ILE A 77 -4.35 -4.33 12.23
N GLY A 78 -4.08 -4.93 13.38
CA GLY A 78 -5.11 -5.24 14.36
C GLY A 78 -4.52 -5.82 15.64
N TRP A 79 -5.37 -6.46 16.42
CA TRP A 79 -4.98 -7.08 17.68
C TRP A 79 -5.12 -8.60 17.61
N LYS A 80 -4.26 -9.33 18.32
CA LYS A 80 -4.31 -10.79 18.35
C LYS A 80 -5.65 -11.25 18.95
N GLY A 81 -6.31 -12.21 18.32
CA GLY A 81 -7.63 -12.72 18.75
C GLY A 81 -8.82 -11.83 18.35
N HIS A 82 -8.57 -10.62 17.86
CA HIS A 82 -9.61 -9.68 17.46
C HIS A 82 -10.20 -10.01 16.08
N LEU A 83 -11.51 -9.76 15.88
CA LEU A 83 -12.17 -10.06 14.59
C LEU A 83 -11.96 -8.98 13.54
N PHE A 84 -11.82 -7.72 13.96
CA PHE A 84 -11.65 -6.59 13.05
C PHE A 84 -10.16 -6.28 12.83
N ARG A 85 -9.85 -5.84 11.61
CA ARG A 85 -8.51 -5.41 11.18
C ARG A 85 -8.64 -4.23 10.22
N PHE A 86 -7.59 -3.43 10.15
CA PHE A 86 -7.38 -2.39 9.16
C PHE A 86 -6.36 -2.89 8.14
N ASN A 87 -6.73 -3.00 6.87
CA ASN A 87 -5.78 -3.31 5.81
C ASN A 87 -5.12 -2.01 5.33
N VAL A 88 -3.79 -1.97 5.34
CA VAL A 88 -3.00 -0.82 4.89
C VAL A 88 -2.31 -1.17 3.57
N PHE A 89 -2.61 -0.42 2.52
CA PHE A 89 -2.06 -0.65 1.17
C PHE A 89 -0.78 0.15 0.92
N TYR A 90 -0.08 -0.11 -0.19
CA TYR A 90 1.15 0.60 -0.56
C TYR A 90 0.97 2.09 -0.86
N ASN A 91 -0.15 2.49 -1.44
CA ASN A 91 -0.54 3.90 -1.52
C ASN A 91 -0.98 4.49 -0.16
N GLY A 92 -0.89 3.69 0.91
CA GLY A 92 -1.23 4.04 2.27
C GLY A 92 -2.69 4.40 2.52
N MET A 93 -3.57 3.95 1.63
CA MET A 93 -4.99 3.82 1.93
C MET A 93 -5.18 2.82 3.07
N LEU A 94 -6.11 3.12 3.97
CA LEU A 94 -6.59 2.19 4.99
C LEU A 94 -7.99 1.73 4.60
N MET A 95 -8.24 0.43 4.71
CA MET A 95 -9.57 -0.15 4.60
C MET A 95 -9.92 -0.87 5.90
N CYS A 96 -11.04 -0.46 6.49
CA CYS A 96 -11.66 -1.17 7.60
C CYS A 96 -12.85 -1.96 7.08
N GLU A 97 -12.82 -3.27 7.27
CA GLU A 97 -13.92 -4.17 6.90
C GLU A 97 -14.26 -5.08 8.08
N PRO A 98 -15.14 -4.64 8.98
CA PRO A 98 -15.61 -5.49 10.06
C PRO A 98 -16.59 -6.53 9.50
N GLY A 99 -16.22 -7.81 9.56
CA GLY A 99 -17.03 -8.91 9.04
C GLY A 99 -17.06 -8.97 7.50
N PRO A 100 -15.94 -9.34 6.85
CA PRO A 100 -15.92 -9.43 5.41
C PRO A 100 -16.95 -10.45 4.91
N ALA A 101 -17.49 -10.25 3.71
CA ALA A 101 -18.64 -11.03 3.20
C ALA A 101 -18.42 -12.56 3.21
N TRP A 102 -17.17 -13.01 3.16
CA TRP A 102 -16.77 -14.42 3.21
C TRP A 102 -16.52 -14.96 4.63
N MET A 103 -16.49 -14.10 5.67
CA MET A 103 -16.45 -14.49 7.08
C MET A 103 -17.87 -14.47 7.68
N THR A 104 -18.50 -15.64 7.69
CA THR A 104 -19.87 -15.90 8.14
C THR A 104 -20.00 -16.15 9.65
N LYS A 105 -19.25 -15.43 10.50
CA LYS A 105 -19.41 -15.59 11.95
C LYS A 105 -20.59 -14.76 12.46
N ASP A 106 -21.46 -15.34 13.28
CA ASP A 106 -22.66 -14.66 13.79
C ASP A 106 -22.31 -13.36 14.56
N ASN A 107 -21.20 -13.37 15.30
CA ASN A 107 -20.73 -12.22 16.06
C ASN A 107 -20.20 -11.05 15.21
N VAL A 108 -20.08 -11.19 13.88
CA VAL A 108 -19.77 -10.07 12.97
C VAL A 108 -20.94 -9.65 12.07
N ALA A 109 -22.07 -10.36 12.10
CA ALA A 109 -23.21 -10.10 11.23
C ALA A 109 -23.73 -8.65 11.35
N GLY A 110 -23.78 -8.11 12.57
CA GLY A 110 -24.21 -6.73 12.83
C GLY A 110 -23.31 -5.63 12.25
N TYR A 111 -22.09 -5.99 11.82
CA TYR A 111 -21.11 -5.06 11.26
C TYR A 111 -21.04 -5.10 9.73
N GLN A 112 -21.73 -6.04 9.08
CA GLN A 112 -21.75 -6.15 7.63
C GLN A 112 -22.20 -4.84 6.97
N GLY A 113 -21.55 -4.49 5.87
CA GLY A 113 -21.84 -3.27 5.12
C GLY A 113 -21.35 -1.96 5.78
N ARG A 114 -20.81 -2.00 7.00
CA ARG A 114 -20.26 -0.82 7.72
C ARG A 114 -18.80 -0.52 7.40
N GLY A 115 -18.24 -1.18 6.39
CA GLY A 115 -16.85 -0.98 5.96
C GLY A 115 -16.59 0.43 5.43
N MET A 116 -15.39 0.93 5.67
CA MET A 116 -14.95 2.29 5.34
C MET A 116 -13.53 2.28 4.79
N GLN A 117 -13.21 3.28 3.98
CA GLN A 117 -11.86 3.56 3.50
C GLN A 117 -11.43 4.98 3.85
N LEU A 118 -10.14 5.10 4.18
CA LEU A 118 -9.46 6.37 4.41
C LEU A 118 -8.26 6.45 3.47
N GLN A 119 -8.19 7.51 2.68
CA GLN A 119 -7.11 7.74 1.74
C GLN A 119 -6.51 9.12 1.97
N PHE A 120 -5.19 9.21 1.91
CA PHE A 120 -4.46 10.47 1.93
C PHE A 120 -3.94 10.73 0.51
N LEU A 121 -4.27 11.89 -0.02
CA LEU A 121 -4.03 12.25 -1.41
C LEU A 121 -3.11 13.46 -1.45
N PRO A 122 -1.81 13.27 -1.72
CA PRO A 122 -0.93 14.37 -2.10
C PRO A 122 -1.32 14.87 -3.51
N PRO A 123 -0.90 16.09 -3.89
CA PRO A 123 -1.00 16.55 -5.27
C PRO A 123 -0.14 15.69 -6.21
N ASP A 124 -0.54 15.64 -7.47
CA ASP A 124 0.31 15.15 -8.56
C ASP A 124 1.38 16.19 -8.94
N PHE A 125 2.19 15.88 -9.96
CA PHE A 125 3.25 16.78 -10.45
C PHE A 125 2.71 18.15 -10.92
N HIS A 126 1.43 18.22 -11.31
CA HIS A 126 0.76 19.44 -11.77
C HIS A 126 -0.03 20.15 -10.67
N GLY A 127 -0.02 19.65 -9.43
CA GLY A 127 -0.78 20.21 -8.32
C GLY A 127 -2.22 19.72 -8.21
N ASN A 128 -2.67 18.79 -9.07
CA ASN A 128 -4.02 18.26 -9.01
C ASN A 128 -4.15 17.18 -7.95
N ILE A 129 -5.33 17.07 -7.36
CA ILE A 129 -5.68 15.97 -6.46
C ILE A 129 -6.37 14.88 -7.26
N ALA A 130 -5.93 13.63 -7.10
CA ALA A 130 -6.51 12.49 -7.81
C ALA A 130 -8.03 12.41 -7.58
N SER A 131 -8.81 12.40 -8.66
CA SER A 131 -10.26 12.23 -8.61
C SER A 131 -10.66 10.86 -8.04
N PRO A 132 -11.87 10.70 -7.49
CA PRO A 132 -12.41 9.38 -7.17
C PRO A 132 -12.43 8.48 -8.43
N PRO A 133 -12.19 7.17 -8.28
CA PRO A 133 -12.33 6.24 -9.40
C PRO A 133 -13.79 6.27 -9.90
N THR A 134 -13.97 6.30 -11.22
CA THR A 134 -15.30 6.35 -11.88
C THR A 134 -15.66 5.06 -12.61
N HIS A 135 -14.70 4.16 -12.78
CA HIS A 135 -14.88 2.85 -13.39
C HIS A 135 -14.15 1.80 -12.55
N ARG A 136 -14.53 0.54 -12.76
CA ARG A 136 -13.85 -0.59 -12.15
C ARG A 136 -12.44 -0.71 -12.68
N ARG A 137 -11.49 -0.87 -11.78
CA ARG A 137 -10.07 -1.08 -12.08
C ARG A 137 -9.36 -1.67 -10.87
N TYR A 138 -8.23 -2.31 -11.11
CA TYR A 138 -7.44 -2.88 -10.03
C TYR A 138 -6.64 -1.81 -9.26
N LEU A 139 -6.46 -2.03 -7.96
CA LEU A 139 -5.67 -1.14 -7.09
C LEU A 139 -4.24 -0.94 -7.59
N TRP A 140 -3.63 -1.98 -8.17
CA TRP A 140 -2.24 -1.91 -8.63
C TRP A 140 -2.02 -0.90 -9.77
N GLN A 141 -3.08 -0.47 -10.44
CA GLN A 141 -2.98 0.59 -11.45
C GLN A 141 -2.79 1.96 -10.80
N ASP A 142 -3.16 2.12 -9.53
CA ASP A 142 -3.05 3.37 -8.77
C ASP A 142 -1.78 3.44 -7.91
N ASP A 143 -1.33 2.30 -7.37
CA ASP A 143 -0.09 2.23 -6.59
C ASP A 143 1.12 1.74 -7.41
N LEU A 144 0.90 1.43 -8.70
CA LEU A 144 1.87 0.84 -9.63
C LEU A 144 2.54 -0.47 -9.13
N GLY A 145 2.04 -1.04 -8.03
CA GLY A 145 2.70 -2.10 -7.27
C GLY A 145 4.01 -1.67 -6.60
N ILE A 146 4.25 -0.37 -6.45
CA ILE A 146 5.51 0.18 -5.92
C ILE A 146 5.21 0.90 -4.61
N GLY A 147 5.58 0.26 -3.51
CA GLY A 147 5.53 0.84 -2.18
C GLY A 147 6.60 0.21 -1.29
N GLU A 148 7.02 0.96 -0.29
CA GLU A 148 7.94 0.47 0.73
C GLU A 148 7.19 0.46 2.06
N GLN A 149 6.93 -0.73 2.57
CA GLN A 149 6.39 -0.97 3.90
C GLN A 149 7.40 -1.71 4.76
N ARG A 150 7.48 -1.33 6.03
CA ARG A 150 8.32 -2.03 7.01
C ARG A 150 7.74 -1.95 8.42
N TRP A 151 8.05 -2.95 9.22
CA TRP A 151 7.78 -2.89 10.66
C TRP A 151 8.89 -2.11 11.35
N ASN A 152 8.51 -1.13 12.17
CA ASN A 152 9.44 -0.47 13.06
C ASN A 152 9.70 -1.37 14.27
N ALA A 153 10.90 -1.94 14.35
CA ALA A 153 11.30 -2.81 15.45
C ALA A 153 11.70 -2.04 16.72
N ASP A 154 11.95 -0.73 16.60
CA ASP A 154 12.40 0.12 17.70
C ASP A 154 11.23 0.72 18.49
N SER A 155 9.99 0.57 18.02
CA SER A 155 8.80 1.05 18.73
C SER A 155 8.23 0.00 19.67
N ALA A 156 7.76 0.44 20.84
CA ALA A 156 7.11 -0.44 21.82
C ALA A 156 5.81 -1.09 21.30
N ALA A 157 5.15 -0.45 20.33
CA ALA A 157 3.99 -0.98 19.61
C ALA A 157 4.40 -1.46 18.20
N PRO A 158 3.72 -2.46 17.62
CA PRO A 158 3.95 -2.87 16.23
C PRO A 158 3.47 -1.78 15.28
N LEU A 159 4.42 -0.98 14.79
CA LEU A 159 4.15 0.17 13.93
C LEU A 159 4.54 -0.19 12.49
N LEU A 160 3.56 -0.14 11.59
CA LEU A 160 3.79 -0.27 10.15
C LEU A 160 4.14 1.10 9.57
N GLU A 161 5.30 1.21 8.94
CA GLU A 161 5.73 2.41 8.23
C GLU A 161 5.58 2.20 6.72
N THR A 162 4.83 3.07 6.05
CA THR A 162 4.73 3.15 4.58
C THR A 162 5.42 4.43 4.10
N TYR A 163 6.30 4.34 3.10
CA TYR A 163 7.02 5.49 2.55
C TYR A 163 6.47 5.90 1.20
N TRP A 164 6.03 7.16 1.09
CA TRP A 164 5.59 7.78 -0.16
C TRP A 164 6.68 8.71 -0.66
N ARG A 165 7.32 8.33 -1.77
CA ARG A 165 8.25 9.20 -2.50
C ARG A 165 7.44 10.05 -3.47
N LEU A 166 7.19 11.29 -3.08
CA LEU A 166 6.32 12.18 -3.83
C LEU A 166 7.10 12.90 -4.94
N PRO A 167 6.49 13.15 -6.11
CA PRO A 167 7.16 13.79 -7.23
C PRO A 167 7.59 15.24 -6.92
N GLN A 168 7.02 15.85 -5.89
CA GLN A 168 7.42 17.18 -5.39
C GLN A 168 8.76 17.19 -4.65
N GLY A 169 9.52 16.09 -4.63
CA GLY A 169 10.81 16.05 -3.93
C GLY A 169 10.66 15.92 -2.41
N VAL A 170 9.58 15.33 -1.93
CA VAL A 170 9.33 15.08 -0.51
C VAL A 170 9.12 13.59 -0.29
N VAL A 171 9.67 13.04 0.79
CA VAL A 171 9.30 11.70 1.25
C VAL A 171 8.45 11.83 2.50
N VAL A 172 7.22 11.33 2.41
CA VAL A 172 6.29 11.27 3.53
C VAL A 172 6.25 9.85 4.05
N ARG A 173 6.47 9.68 5.35
CA ARG A 173 6.28 8.41 6.04
C ARG A 173 4.91 8.42 6.71
N GLN A 174 4.08 7.45 6.35
CA GLN A 174 2.87 7.11 7.09
C GLN A 174 3.21 6.03 8.12
N SER A 175 2.84 6.24 9.38
CA SER A 175 2.98 5.24 10.45
C SER A 175 1.61 4.83 10.95
N VAL A 176 1.32 3.53 11.00
CA VAL A 176 0.02 2.98 11.39
C VAL A 176 0.19 1.89 12.44
N PHE A 177 -0.59 1.97 13.53
CA PHE A 177 -0.73 0.86 14.48
C PHE A 177 -2.18 0.73 14.96
N GLY A 178 -2.52 -0.48 15.42
CA GLY A 178 -3.84 -0.82 15.94
C GLY A 178 -3.84 -0.85 17.46
N HIS A 179 -4.93 -0.39 18.08
CA HIS A 179 -5.04 -0.30 19.53
C HIS A 179 -6.47 -0.50 20.00
N LEU A 180 -6.64 -1.16 21.14
CA LEU A 180 -7.93 -1.31 21.80
C LEU A 180 -8.35 0.00 22.48
N GLY A 181 -9.66 0.25 22.59
CA GLY A 181 -10.18 1.42 23.30
C GLY A 181 -9.58 1.56 24.70
N GLY A 182 -8.98 2.72 24.99
CA GLY A 182 -8.37 3.00 26.30
C GLY A 182 -7.05 2.27 26.58
N GLY A 183 -6.59 1.36 25.70
CA GLY A 183 -5.33 0.63 25.86
C GLY A 183 -5.32 -0.40 26.96
N GLY A 184 -6.51 -0.84 27.38
CA GLY A 184 -6.67 -1.95 28.30
C GLY A 184 -6.40 -3.30 27.63
N ASP A 185 -6.47 -4.34 28.45
CA ASP A 185 -6.35 -5.71 28.00
C ASP A 185 -7.53 -6.12 27.12
N TYR A 186 -7.24 -6.96 26.13
CA TYR A 186 -8.25 -7.62 25.30
C TYR A 186 -9.24 -8.41 26.16
N GLN A 187 -10.52 -8.10 26.07
CA GLN A 187 -11.58 -8.81 26.79
C GLN A 187 -12.38 -9.71 25.85
N GLN A 188 -12.79 -9.16 24.71
CA GLN A 188 -13.63 -9.86 23.74
C GLN A 188 -13.30 -9.47 22.30
N GLU A 189 -13.74 -10.32 21.38
CA GLU A 189 -13.34 -10.27 19.98
C GLU A 189 -13.97 -9.12 19.16
N SER A 190 -14.94 -8.42 19.75
CA SER A 190 -15.66 -7.27 19.20
C SER A 190 -15.38 -5.94 19.92
N ASP A 191 -14.39 -5.92 20.83
CA ASP A 191 -13.95 -4.70 21.51
C ASP A 191 -13.64 -3.57 20.50
N PRO A 192 -13.85 -2.29 20.86
CA PRO A 192 -13.51 -1.20 19.95
C PRO A 192 -12.02 -1.20 19.59
N LEU A 193 -11.73 -1.34 18.30
CA LEU A 193 -10.38 -1.29 17.74
C LEU A 193 -10.20 0.01 16.93
N TYR A 194 -9.12 0.72 17.20
CA TYR A 194 -8.77 1.98 16.57
C TYR A 194 -7.46 1.83 15.78
N ALA A 195 -7.40 2.49 14.62
CA ALA A 195 -6.15 2.70 13.90
C ALA A 195 -5.65 4.11 14.18
N TRP A 196 -4.42 4.21 14.71
CA TRP A 196 -3.71 5.46 14.81
C TRP A 196 -2.87 5.64 13.56
N VAL A 197 -2.98 6.82 12.94
CA VAL A 197 -2.24 7.16 11.72
C VAL A 197 -1.47 8.45 11.96
N ARG A 198 -0.18 8.43 11.63
CA ARG A 198 0.69 9.60 11.65
C ARG A 198 1.35 9.79 10.29
N LEU A 199 1.40 11.02 9.81
CA LEU A 199 2.19 11.40 8.63
C LEU A 199 3.36 12.27 9.08
N ASP A 200 4.58 11.90 8.70
CA ASP A 200 5.80 12.66 8.95
C ASP A 200 6.53 12.93 7.64
N VAL A 201 7.05 14.14 7.46
CA VAL A 201 8.03 14.41 6.40
C VAL A 201 9.40 13.91 6.89
N VAL A 202 9.95 12.92 6.20
CA VAL A 202 11.25 12.31 6.58
C VAL A 202 12.38 12.72 5.65
N HIS A 203 12.06 13.31 4.49
CA HIS A 203 13.02 13.87 3.57
C HIS A 203 12.41 15.02 2.77
N VAL A 204 13.24 16.03 2.48
CA VAL A 204 12.91 17.20 1.66
C VAL A 204 14.10 17.44 0.73
N ASP A 205 13.86 17.42 -0.58
CA ASP A 205 14.78 17.90 -1.60
C ASP A 205 14.77 19.44 -1.56
N GLU A 206 15.84 20.03 -1.04
CA GLU A 206 15.97 21.48 -0.84
C GLU A 206 15.86 22.29 -2.15
N VAL A 207 16.00 21.66 -3.32
CA VAL A 207 15.92 22.32 -4.62
C VAL A 207 14.51 22.27 -5.21
N ARG A 208 13.82 21.13 -5.06
CA ARG A 208 12.53 20.88 -5.73
C ARG A 208 11.32 21.06 -4.82
N ALA A 209 11.49 20.89 -3.51
CA ALA A 209 10.38 20.81 -2.60
C ALA A 209 9.64 22.14 -2.45
N PRO A 210 8.29 22.12 -2.49
CA PRO A 210 7.51 23.31 -2.23
C PRO A 210 7.60 23.68 -0.75
N GLN A 211 7.41 24.96 -0.42
CA GLN A 211 7.31 25.41 0.97
C GLN A 211 6.12 24.80 1.70
N THR A 212 5.05 24.51 0.97
CA THR A 212 3.82 23.91 1.50
C THR A 212 3.38 22.77 0.59
N LEU A 213 2.98 21.65 1.21
CA LEU A 213 2.48 20.48 0.50
C LEU A 213 1.08 20.16 1.03
N PRO A 214 0.01 20.50 0.28
CA PRO A 214 -1.34 20.20 0.71
C PRO A 214 -1.61 18.70 0.66
N PHE A 215 -2.48 18.22 1.54
CA PHE A 215 -3.03 16.87 1.48
C PHE A 215 -4.55 16.94 1.53
N VAL A 216 -5.20 16.10 0.73
CA VAL A 216 -6.63 15.82 0.89
C VAL A 216 -6.81 14.50 1.62
N VAL A 217 -7.62 14.51 2.66
CA VAL A 217 -8.07 13.29 3.34
C VAL A 217 -9.43 12.92 2.77
N ARG A 218 -9.50 11.79 2.07
CA ARG A 218 -10.73 11.25 1.50
C ARG A 218 -11.27 10.13 2.37
N MET A 219 -12.53 10.26 2.78
CA MET A 219 -13.29 9.21 3.43
C MET A 219 -14.37 8.72 2.50
N ALA A 220 -14.48 7.41 2.34
CA ALA A 220 -15.47 6.76 1.49
C ALA A 220 -15.98 5.48 2.15
N ARG A 221 -17.13 4.99 1.71
CA ARG A 221 -17.55 3.63 2.06
C ARG A 221 -16.54 2.65 1.46
N ARG A 222 -16.45 1.45 2.02
CA ARG A 222 -15.68 0.35 1.42
C ARG A 222 -16.24 0.06 0.02
N HIS A 223 -15.42 0.42 -0.96
CA HIS A 223 -15.63 0.27 -2.39
C HIS A 223 -14.41 -0.34 -3.06
N LEU A 224 -13.38 -0.72 -2.29
CA LEU A 224 -12.36 -1.64 -2.74
C LEU A 224 -12.78 -3.04 -2.28
N GLN A 225 -12.79 -3.99 -3.20
CA GLN A 225 -13.26 -5.36 -2.98
C GLN A 225 -12.14 -6.35 -3.21
N PHE A 226 -11.99 -7.31 -2.31
CA PHE A 226 -11.25 -8.52 -2.61
C PHE A 226 -12.04 -9.34 -3.64
N ARG A 227 -11.41 -9.60 -4.78
CA ARG A 227 -11.94 -10.45 -5.84
C ARG A 227 -11.11 -11.73 -5.88
N ASP A 228 -11.81 -12.84 -5.85
CA ASP A 228 -11.19 -14.14 -6.02
C ASP A 228 -10.94 -14.37 -7.52
N GLY A 229 -9.68 -14.25 -7.94
CA GLY A 229 -9.23 -14.54 -9.29
C GLY A 229 -9.01 -16.04 -9.53
N TYR A 230 -9.99 -16.91 -9.23
CA TYR A 230 -9.77 -18.37 -9.30
C TYR A 230 -9.56 -18.94 -10.71
N ALA A 231 -9.71 -18.16 -11.79
CA ALA A 231 -9.56 -18.68 -13.15
C ALA A 231 -8.16 -18.47 -13.74
N ASP A 232 -7.59 -17.27 -13.64
CA ASP A 232 -6.45 -16.88 -14.51
C ASP A 232 -5.32 -16.10 -13.82
N GLU A 233 -5.46 -15.72 -12.54
CA GLU A 233 -4.41 -15.02 -11.78
C GLU A 233 -4.20 -15.73 -10.43
N ASN A 234 -2.97 -16.10 -10.09
CA ASN A 234 -2.63 -16.85 -8.86
C ASN A 234 -2.75 -16.00 -7.56
N GLY A 235 -3.84 -15.27 -7.35
CA GLY A 235 -4.01 -14.44 -6.16
C GLY A 235 -5.37 -13.76 -6.02
N VAL A 236 -5.62 -13.29 -4.80
CA VAL A 236 -6.74 -12.40 -4.49
C VAL A 236 -6.39 -11.01 -5.03
N THR A 237 -7.20 -10.47 -5.92
CA THR A 237 -7.03 -9.11 -6.45
C THR A 237 -7.92 -8.14 -5.71
N LEU A 238 -7.57 -6.86 -5.78
CA LEU A 238 -8.26 -5.74 -5.18
C LEU A 238 -8.77 -4.84 -6.30
N GLU A 239 -10.07 -4.74 -6.41
CA GLU A 239 -10.75 -4.00 -7.47
C GLU A 239 -11.62 -2.90 -6.87
N TYR A 240 -11.57 -1.71 -7.46
CA TYR A 240 -12.50 -0.65 -7.13
C TYR A 240 -13.88 -0.92 -7.72
N GLU A 241 -14.91 -0.65 -6.92
CA GLU A 241 -16.32 -0.68 -7.28
C GLU A 241 -16.94 0.70 -6.97
N PRO A 242 -16.76 1.69 -7.85
CA PRO A 242 -17.11 3.09 -7.60
C PRO A 242 -18.53 3.35 -7.09
N ASP A 243 -19.50 2.56 -7.54
CA ASP A 243 -20.91 2.68 -7.13
C ASP A 243 -21.10 2.50 -5.62
N ASN A 244 -20.17 1.80 -4.96
CA ASN A 244 -20.17 1.58 -3.52
C ASN A 244 -19.44 2.68 -2.73
N ALA A 245 -18.83 3.68 -3.38
CA ALA A 245 -17.97 4.67 -2.73
C ALA A 245 -18.73 5.66 -1.85
N ALA A 246 -19.99 5.94 -2.20
CA ALA A 246 -20.82 6.89 -1.48
C ALA A 246 -21.01 6.45 -0.02
N MET A 247 -20.58 7.31 0.91
CA MET A 247 -20.90 7.13 2.32
C MET A 247 -22.39 7.39 2.52
N PRO A 248 -23.11 6.49 3.22
CA PRO A 248 -24.49 6.78 3.60
C PRO A 248 -24.52 7.96 4.58
N GLY A 249 -25.60 8.75 4.50
CA GLY A 249 -25.83 9.90 5.38
C GLY A 249 -24.92 11.10 5.09
N ARG A 250 -25.04 12.14 5.93
CA ARG A 250 -24.18 13.32 5.87
C ARG A 250 -23.10 13.22 6.94
N MET A 251 -21.91 13.67 6.61
CA MET A 251 -20.83 13.87 7.59
C MET A 251 -20.70 15.34 7.91
N ARG A 252 -20.29 15.65 9.12
CA ARG A 252 -19.94 17.01 9.54
C ARG A 252 -18.58 17.02 10.21
N VAL A 253 -17.90 18.14 10.07
CA VAL A 253 -16.69 18.44 10.83
C VAL A 253 -17.11 19.10 12.14
N ALA A 254 -16.81 18.46 13.26
CA ALA A 254 -17.08 18.95 14.60
C ALA A 254 -15.77 19.32 15.32
N PRO A 255 -15.79 20.27 16.27
CA PRO A 255 -14.65 20.53 17.13
C PRO A 255 -14.23 19.25 17.88
N GLY A 256 -12.93 18.97 17.93
CA GLY A 256 -12.40 17.84 18.70
C GLY A 256 -12.05 18.20 20.14
N PHE A 257 -11.18 17.38 20.73
CA PHE A 257 -10.59 17.60 22.07
C PHE A 257 -9.55 18.74 22.07
N GLY A 258 -9.83 19.84 22.78
CA GLY A 258 -8.86 20.90 23.09
C GLY A 258 -9.22 22.31 22.57
N VAL A 259 -8.65 23.34 23.20
CA VAL A 259 -8.86 24.76 22.88
C VAL A 259 -7.51 25.37 22.44
N GLY A 260 -7.42 25.93 21.23
CA GLY A 260 -6.20 26.56 20.73
C GLY A 260 -6.10 26.63 19.19
N PRO A 261 -5.03 27.22 18.64
CA PRO A 261 -4.85 27.41 17.19
C PRO A 261 -4.67 26.10 16.43
N ASN A 262 -4.09 25.08 17.06
CA ASN A 262 -3.99 23.72 16.55
C ASN A 262 -5.16 22.88 17.09
N ARG A 263 -6.39 23.22 16.70
CA ARG A 263 -7.57 22.49 17.17
C ARG A 263 -7.61 21.08 16.55
N SER A 264 -7.88 20.09 17.38
CA SER A 264 -8.35 18.79 16.90
C SER A 264 -9.71 18.97 16.21
N VAL A 265 -9.95 18.11 15.24
CA VAL A 265 -11.20 18.04 14.50
C VAL A 265 -11.69 16.59 14.49
N GLN A 266 -12.99 16.43 14.63
CA GLN A 266 -13.68 15.17 14.48
C GLN A 266 -14.54 15.20 13.23
N VAL A 267 -14.58 14.09 12.52
CA VAL A 267 -15.55 13.85 11.45
C VAL A 267 -16.61 12.93 12.01
N GLU A 268 -17.80 13.48 12.18
CA GLU A 268 -18.96 12.81 12.73
C GLU A 268 -19.95 12.48 11.62
N HIS A 269 -20.57 11.31 11.75
CA HIS A 269 -21.81 11.03 11.06
C HIS A 269 -22.98 11.74 11.78
N LEU A 270 -24.09 12.00 11.09
CA LEU A 270 -25.24 12.71 11.69
C LEU A 270 -25.87 11.99 12.90
N ASP A 271 -25.66 10.68 13.04
CA ASP A 271 -26.06 9.90 14.21
C ASP A 271 -25.15 10.10 15.45
N GLY A 272 -24.16 11.00 15.35
CA GLY A 272 -23.19 11.28 16.41
C GLY A 272 -21.99 10.35 16.43
N THR A 273 -21.92 9.35 15.53
CA THR A 273 -20.77 8.43 15.47
C THR A 273 -19.53 9.15 14.94
N VAL A 274 -18.48 9.20 15.73
CA VAL A 274 -17.17 9.69 15.29
C VAL A 274 -16.52 8.65 14.36
N ARG A 275 -16.23 9.05 13.12
CA ARG A 275 -15.58 8.21 12.10
C ARG A 275 -14.08 8.46 12.00
N MET A 276 -13.65 9.67 12.30
CA MET A 276 -12.25 10.07 12.35
C MET A 276 -12.07 11.16 13.40
N GLY A 277 -10.99 11.09 14.17
CA GLY A 277 -10.53 12.19 15.00
C GLY A 277 -9.10 12.54 14.60
N THR A 278 -8.75 13.81 14.75
CA THR A 278 -7.37 14.27 14.60
C THR A 278 -6.87 14.76 15.94
N VAL A 279 -5.58 14.56 16.21
CA VAL A 279 -4.93 15.09 17.42
C VAL A 279 -3.77 15.96 16.93
N PRO A 280 -3.70 17.24 17.33
CA PRO A 280 -2.57 18.08 17.00
C PRO A 280 -1.31 17.50 17.63
N LEU A 281 -0.21 17.44 16.86
CA LEU A 281 1.08 17.12 17.45
C LEU A 281 1.55 18.30 18.31
N PRO A 282 2.16 18.05 19.48
CA PRO A 282 2.83 19.11 20.24
C PRO A 282 3.86 19.81 19.35
N ALA A 283 3.92 21.15 19.40
CA ALA A 283 4.80 21.95 18.54
C ALA A 283 6.28 21.53 18.61
N ASP A 284 6.72 21.02 19.77
CA ASP A 284 8.09 20.61 20.07
C ASP A 284 8.55 19.26 19.48
N ARG A 285 7.69 18.54 18.74
CA ARG A 285 8.08 17.28 18.08
C ARG A 285 8.23 17.40 16.56
N SER A 286 8.20 18.61 16.02
CA SER A 286 8.33 18.88 14.59
C SER A 286 9.77 18.84 14.05
N SER A 287 10.78 18.64 14.91
CA SER A 287 12.17 18.47 14.49
C SER A 287 12.85 17.36 15.30
N SER A 288 13.05 16.19 14.69
CA SER A 288 14.17 15.36 15.14
C SER A 288 15.45 16.07 14.67
N PRO A 289 16.44 16.32 15.55
CA PRO A 289 17.68 16.96 15.16
C PRO A 289 18.40 16.08 14.12
N ARG A 290 18.80 16.67 12.98
CA ARG A 290 19.79 16.08 12.07
C ARG A 290 20.98 15.60 12.92
N PRO A 291 21.44 14.34 12.83
CA PRO A 291 22.70 13.98 13.45
C PRO A 291 23.80 14.87 12.87
N PRO A 292 24.75 15.35 13.69
CA PRO A 292 25.82 16.22 13.21
C PRO A 292 26.58 15.48 12.10
N ARG A 293 26.71 16.15 10.95
CA ARG A 293 27.66 15.73 9.91
C ARG A 293 29.02 15.64 10.60
N ARG A 294 29.56 14.43 10.73
CA ARG A 294 30.96 14.25 11.09
C ARG A 294 31.76 14.91 9.97
N GLY A 295 32.28 16.10 10.24
CA GLY A 295 33.29 16.71 9.39
C GLY A 295 34.51 15.79 9.41
N CYS A 296 34.90 15.32 8.23
CA CYS A 296 36.26 14.85 8.03
C CYS A 296 37.19 16.02 8.35
N THR A 297 37.92 15.88 9.45
CA THR A 297 39.17 16.59 9.69
C THR A 297 40.27 15.55 9.60
N THR A 298 40.89 15.47 8.43
CA THR A 298 42.33 15.50 8.13
C THR A 298 42.50 15.15 6.66
#